data_AF-A0A8J8FNG3-F1
#
_entry.id   AF-A0A8J8FNG3-F1
#
_cell.length_a   1.000
_cell.length_b   1.000
_cell.length_c   1.000
_cell.angle_alpha   90.00
_cell.angle_beta   90.00
_cell.angle_gamma   90.00
#
_symmetry.space_group_name_H-M   'P 1'
#
loop_
_entity.id
_entity.type
_entity.pdbx_description
1 polymer ?
#
loop_
_entity_poly.entity_id
_entity_poly.type
_entity_poly.pdbx_seq_one_letter_code
_entity_poly.pdbx_strand_id
1 'polypeptide(L)'
;MSTENNWNQLRNNIKSCGLCEGLNSEELGTDNAPGYGNINSKVVFIGQSLCGKPCIEAQIPFTGGSGKLLDQALEEANVSKKDIYITNVVKCHPPNNRKSEEKEISNCTPYLKQELNWISPEHIICLGKDAWGY
;
A
#
# COMPACT_ATOMS: atom_id res chain seq x y z
N MET A 1 -19.68 8.26 15.27
CA MET A 1 -18.30 8.74 14.97
C MET A 1 -18.26 9.09 13.49
N SER A 2 -17.72 10.25 13.11
CA SER A 2 -17.66 10.67 11.69
C SER A 2 -16.81 9.69 10.89
N THR A 3 -17.16 9.47 9.63
CA THR A 3 -16.44 8.59 8.71
C THR A 3 -14.96 8.99 8.61
N GLU A 4 -14.66 10.27 8.46
CA GLU A 4 -13.27 10.77 8.41
C GLU A 4 -12.41 10.35 9.61
N ASN A 5 -13.00 10.24 10.81
CA ASN A 5 -12.29 9.81 12.01
C ASN A 5 -11.86 8.33 11.94
N ASN A 6 -12.69 7.47 11.34
CA ASN A 6 -12.39 6.04 11.19
C ASN A 6 -11.30 5.79 10.14
N TRP A 7 -11.26 6.58 9.06
CA TRP A 7 -10.21 6.49 8.05
C TRP A 7 -8.83 6.84 8.61
N ASN A 8 -8.74 7.95 9.34
CA ASN A 8 -7.50 8.37 9.97
C ASN A 8 -7.04 7.34 11.02
N GLN A 9 -7.98 6.72 11.75
CA GLN A 9 -7.67 5.63 12.66
C GLN A 9 -7.08 4.41 11.95
N LEU A 10 -7.65 4.00 10.80
CA LEU A 10 -7.08 2.91 9.99
C LEU A 10 -5.63 3.19 9.59
N ARG A 11 -5.35 4.40 9.08
CA ARG A 11 -3.99 4.80 8.69
C ARG A 11 -3.03 4.80 9.88
N ASN A 12 -3.48 5.27 11.03
CA ASN A 12 -2.68 5.26 12.25
C ASN A 12 -2.38 3.83 12.73
N ASN A 13 -3.36 2.92 12.64
CA ASN A 13 -3.16 1.52 12.99
C ASN A 13 -2.14 0.83 12.07
N ILE A 14 -2.13 1.15 10.78
CA ILE A 14 -1.10 0.67 9.85
C ILE A 14 0.28 1.21 10.29
N LYS A 15 0.36 2.51 10.59
CA LYS A 15 1.61 3.18 11.00
C LYS A 15 2.21 2.67 12.30
N SER A 16 1.37 2.26 13.24
CA SER A 16 1.80 1.72 14.53
C SER A 16 1.86 0.18 14.57
N CYS A 17 1.64 -0.49 13.44
CA CYS A 17 1.60 -1.96 13.39
C CYS A 17 2.97 -2.57 13.72
N GLY A 18 2.98 -3.59 14.59
CA GLY A 18 4.16 -4.37 14.96
C GLY A 18 3.91 -5.89 14.96
N LEU A 19 2.94 -6.36 14.17
CA LEU A 19 2.52 -7.78 14.17
C LEU A 19 3.55 -8.75 13.57
N CYS A 20 4.48 -8.24 12.76
CA CYS A 20 5.49 -9.03 12.07
C CYS A 20 6.88 -8.62 12.55
N GLU A 21 7.66 -9.57 13.05
CA GLU A 21 9.01 -9.33 13.52
C GLU A 21 9.90 -8.83 12.39
N GLY A 22 10.68 -7.78 12.66
CA GLY A 22 11.60 -7.19 11.71
C GLY A 22 10.95 -6.42 10.56
N LEU A 23 9.61 -6.33 10.52
CA LEU A 23 8.91 -5.30 9.75
C LEU A 23 8.67 -4.09 10.64
N ASN A 24 8.68 -2.89 10.03
CA ASN A 24 8.51 -1.63 10.75
C ASN A 24 9.64 -1.38 11.78
N SER A 25 10.87 -1.68 11.39
CA SER A 25 12.10 -1.51 12.17
C SER A 25 13.09 -0.63 11.43
N GLU A 26 13.36 0.55 12.01
CA GLU A 26 14.34 1.51 11.51
C GLU A 26 15.75 0.90 11.43
N GLU A 27 16.12 0.08 12.43
CA GLU A 27 17.41 -0.63 12.46
C GLU A 27 17.62 -1.52 11.23
N LEU A 28 16.54 -2.16 10.76
CA LEU A 28 16.56 -3.05 9.59
C LEU A 28 16.25 -2.31 8.28
N GLY A 29 16.10 -0.98 8.31
CA GLY A 29 15.73 -0.18 7.15
C GLY A 29 14.34 -0.51 6.61
N THR A 30 13.44 -0.97 7.47
CA THR A 30 12.06 -1.30 7.13
C THR A 30 11.10 -0.32 7.78
N ASP A 31 10.06 0.04 7.07
CA ASP A 31 8.98 0.88 7.57
C ASP A 31 7.72 0.54 6.79
N ASN A 32 6.62 1.16 7.13
CA ASN A 32 5.32 0.96 6.55
C ASN A 32 4.80 2.23 5.88
N ALA A 33 3.80 2.04 5.02
CA ALA A 33 2.98 3.13 4.55
C ALA A 33 1.54 2.62 4.31
N PRO A 34 0.52 3.38 4.71
CA PRO A 34 -0.84 3.12 4.25
C PRO A 34 -0.94 3.38 2.74
N GLY A 35 -2.06 3.01 2.13
CA GLY A 35 -2.33 3.41 0.75
C GLY A 35 -2.40 4.94 0.59
N TYR A 36 -2.21 5.39 -0.64
CA TYR A 36 -2.12 6.80 -1.02
C TYR A 36 -3.11 7.15 -2.14
N GLY A 37 -3.57 8.40 -2.13
CA GLY A 37 -4.35 9.00 -3.21
C GLY A 37 -5.81 9.26 -2.83
N ASN A 38 -6.69 9.24 -3.83
CA ASN A 38 -8.09 9.61 -3.69
C ASN A 38 -8.90 8.47 -3.05
N ILE A 39 -9.40 8.69 -1.84
CA ILE A 39 -10.20 7.71 -1.09
C ILE A 39 -11.61 7.49 -1.67
N ASN A 40 -12.02 8.31 -2.64
CA ASN A 40 -13.26 8.15 -3.40
C ASN A 40 -12.99 7.63 -4.83
N SER A 41 -11.77 7.14 -5.11
CA SER A 41 -11.43 6.68 -6.44
C SER A 41 -12.24 5.44 -6.84
N LYS A 42 -12.62 5.38 -8.11
CA LYS A 42 -13.27 4.21 -8.72
C LYS A 42 -12.28 3.11 -9.09
N VAL A 43 -10.99 3.41 -9.10
CA VAL A 43 -9.91 2.49 -9.47
C VAL A 43 -8.89 2.43 -8.35
N VAL A 44 -8.59 1.20 -7.91
CA VAL A 44 -7.53 0.92 -6.94
C VAL A 44 -6.43 0.09 -7.59
N PHE A 45 -5.18 0.49 -7.40
CA PHE A 45 -4.01 -0.33 -7.74
C PHE A 45 -3.46 -1.01 -6.48
N ILE A 46 -3.17 -2.30 -6.57
CA ILE A 46 -2.65 -3.09 -5.46
C ILE A 46 -1.33 -3.74 -5.88
N GLY A 47 -0.25 -3.42 -5.17
CA GLY A 47 1.04 -4.10 -5.29
C GLY A 47 1.28 -5.16 -4.22
N GLN A 48 2.44 -5.79 -4.29
CA GLN A 48 2.85 -6.82 -3.33
C GLN A 48 3.16 -6.23 -1.94
N SER A 49 4.21 -5.41 -1.84
CA SER A 49 4.72 -4.85 -0.59
C SER A 49 5.22 -3.44 -0.79
N LEU A 50 5.42 -2.69 0.30
CA LEU A 50 6.01 -1.36 0.19
C LEU A 50 7.42 -1.46 -0.42
N CYS A 51 7.70 -0.56 -1.36
CA CYS A 51 9.04 -0.36 -1.89
C CYS A 51 9.94 0.31 -0.85
N GLY A 52 11.25 0.30 -1.07
CA GLY A 52 12.22 0.74 -0.08
C GLY A 52 12.21 2.24 0.23
N LYS A 53 13.38 2.76 0.61
CA LYS A 53 13.57 4.10 1.16
C LYS A 53 12.74 5.24 0.53
N PRO A 54 12.64 5.40 -0.81
CA PRO A 54 11.82 6.48 -1.38
C PRO A 54 10.33 6.41 -1.02
N CYS A 55 9.77 5.21 -0.91
CA CYS A 55 8.35 5.01 -0.58
C CYS A 55 8.10 5.19 0.91
N ILE A 56 9.07 4.79 1.74
CA ILE A 56 9.09 5.01 3.18
C ILE A 56 9.10 6.51 3.49
N GLU A 57 10.08 7.24 2.93
CA GLU A 57 10.26 8.68 3.16
C GLU A 57 9.05 9.49 2.66
N ALA A 58 8.54 9.15 1.47
CA ALA A 58 7.37 9.83 0.92
C ALA A 58 6.06 9.41 1.59
N GLN A 59 6.02 8.24 2.23
CA GLN A 59 4.78 7.56 2.65
C GLN A 59 3.81 7.32 1.46
N ILE A 60 4.38 7.01 0.29
CA ILE A 60 3.65 6.82 -0.96
C ILE A 60 4.13 5.52 -1.64
N PRO A 61 3.24 4.50 -1.78
CA PRO A 61 3.52 3.31 -2.57
C PRO A 61 3.95 3.65 -4.01
N PHE A 62 4.79 2.80 -4.60
CA PHE A 62 5.27 2.97 -5.97
C PHE A 62 5.97 4.32 -6.21
N THR A 63 6.89 4.70 -5.31
CA THR A 63 7.74 5.90 -5.45
C THR A 63 9.14 5.49 -5.90
N GLY A 64 9.55 5.94 -7.09
CA GLY A 64 10.84 5.55 -7.67
C GLY A 64 10.92 4.06 -8.04
N GLY A 65 12.08 3.61 -8.54
CA GLY A 65 12.26 2.21 -8.96
C GLY A 65 11.18 1.73 -9.94
N SER A 66 10.52 0.62 -9.61
CA SER A 66 9.38 0.08 -10.37
C SER A 66 8.17 1.02 -10.43
N GLY A 67 8.05 1.95 -9.48
CA GLY A 67 7.02 2.99 -9.50
C GLY A 67 7.10 3.93 -10.70
N LYS A 68 8.29 4.09 -11.31
CA LYS A 68 8.45 4.90 -12.52
C LYS A 68 7.66 4.34 -13.71
N LEU A 69 7.56 3.01 -13.81
CA LEU A 69 6.76 2.38 -14.87
C LEU A 69 5.27 2.64 -14.66
N LEU A 70 4.82 2.60 -13.40
CA LEU A 70 3.44 2.96 -13.07
C LEU A 70 3.18 4.44 -13.37
N ASP A 71 4.11 5.33 -13.02
CA ASP A 71 4.01 6.76 -13.33
C ASP A 71 3.86 7.02 -14.82
N GLN A 72 4.70 6.36 -15.64
CA GLN A 72 4.62 6.45 -17.11
C GLN A 72 3.27 5.95 -17.64
N ALA A 73 2.79 4.80 -17.17
CA ALA A 73 1.50 4.26 -17.60
C ALA A 73 0.32 5.18 -17.23
N LEU A 74 0.38 5.81 -16.05
CA LEU A 74 -0.63 6.78 -15.62
C LEU A 74 -0.57 8.07 -16.46
N GLU A 75 0.65 8.54 -16.78
CA GLU A 75 0.86 9.70 -17.63
C GLU A 75 0.31 9.47 -19.05
N GLU A 76 0.59 8.31 -19.66
CA GLU A 76 0.04 7.91 -20.96
C GLU A 76 -1.50 7.85 -20.94
N ALA A 77 -2.08 7.46 -19.79
CA ALA A 77 -3.52 7.46 -19.58
C ALA A 77 -4.11 8.85 -19.23
N ASN A 78 -3.29 9.90 -19.11
CA ASN A 78 -3.67 11.22 -18.61
C ASN A 78 -4.32 11.17 -17.21
N VAL A 79 -3.84 10.29 -16.34
CA VAL A 79 -4.32 10.11 -14.96
C VAL A 79 -3.23 10.54 -13.98
N SER A 80 -3.58 11.33 -12.97
CA SER A 80 -2.64 11.63 -11.88
C SER A 80 -2.66 10.54 -10.82
N LYS A 81 -1.50 10.18 -10.28
CA LYS A 81 -1.37 9.25 -9.13
C LYS A 81 -2.25 9.64 -7.94
N LYS A 82 -2.46 10.94 -7.71
CA LYS A 82 -3.30 11.45 -6.60
C LYS A 82 -4.81 11.25 -6.84
N ASP A 83 -5.23 11.06 -8.09
CA ASP A 83 -6.65 10.95 -8.48
C ASP A 83 -7.14 9.49 -8.40
N ILE A 84 -6.21 8.54 -8.32
CA ILE A 84 -6.45 7.12 -8.04
C ILE A 84 -6.09 6.77 -6.60
N TYR A 85 -6.42 5.56 -6.18
CA TYR A 85 -5.90 5.02 -4.93
C TYR A 85 -4.89 3.89 -5.21
N ILE A 86 -3.76 3.91 -4.52
CA ILE A 86 -2.70 2.92 -4.67
C ILE A 86 -2.31 2.39 -3.31
N THR A 87 -2.20 1.08 -3.18
CA THR A 87 -1.81 0.42 -1.94
C THR A 87 -1.05 -0.87 -2.21
N ASN A 88 -0.67 -1.59 -1.16
CA ASN A 88 -0.02 -2.90 -1.23
C ASN A 88 -0.72 -3.93 -0.35
N VAL A 89 -0.56 -5.21 -0.67
CA VAL A 89 -0.99 -6.32 0.20
C VAL A 89 -0.28 -6.24 1.55
N VAL A 90 1.06 -6.22 1.54
CA VAL A 90 1.88 -5.99 2.74
C VAL A 90 2.21 -4.50 2.85
N LYS A 91 1.84 -3.88 3.99
CA LYS A 91 2.03 -2.43 4.20
C LYS A 91 3.47 -2.02 4.48
N CYS A 92 4.30 -2.97 4.89
CA CYS A 92 5.70 -2.73 5.22
C CYS A 92 6.64 -3.08 4.06
N HIS A 93 7.84 -2.51 4.08
CA HIS A 93 8.96 -2.93 3.25
C HIS A 93 9.65 -4.14 3.88
N PRO A 94 9.72 -5.32 3.22
CA PRO A 94 10.47 -6.45 3.75
C PRO A 94 11.98 -6.20 3.74
N PRO A 95 12.75 -6.69 4.74
CA PRO A 95 14.20 -6.53 4.77
C PRO A 95 14.86 -7.06 3.49
N ASN A 96 15.84 -6.33 2.97
CA ASN A 96 16.55 -6.68 1.73
C ASN A 96 15.64 -6.88 0.51
N ASN A 97 14.43 -6.28 0.52
CA ASN A 97 13.44 -6.42 -0.55
C ASN A 97 13.10 -7.90 -0.86
N ARG A 98 13.13 -8.76 0.16
CA ARG A 98 12.72 -10.17 0.02
C ARG A 98 11.24 -10.28 -0.33
N LYS A 99 10.84 -11.48 -0.78
CA LYS A 99 9.41 -11.78 -0.93
C LYS A 99 8.69 -11.72 0.40
N SER A 100 7.42 -11.31 0.34
CA SER A 100 6.53 -11.36 1.49
C SER A 100 6.25 -12.80 1.89
N GLU A 101 6.23 -13.06 3.20
CA GLU A 101 5.86 -14.35 3.76
C GLU A 101 4.34 -14.45 3.88
N GLU A 102 3.80 -15.67 3.85
CA GLU A 102 2.35 -15.90 3.96
C GLU A 102 1.75 -15.31 5.24
N LYS A 103 2.50 -15.37 6.36
CA LYS A 103 2.11 -14.76 7.63
C LYS A 103 2.00 -13.23 7.52
N GLU A 104 2.90 -12.58 6.79
CA GLU A 104 2.91 -11.13 6.61
C GLU A 104 1.73 -10.68 5.75
N ILE A 105 1.43 -11.44 4.69
CA ILE A 105 0.24 -11.27 3.86
C ILE A 105 -1.01 -11.41 4.74
N SER A 106 -1.15 -12.54 5.45
CA SER A 106 -2.30 -12.80 6.33
C SER A 106 -2.50 -11.71 7.39
N ASN A 107 -1.43 -11.18 7.97
CA ASN A 107 -1.51 -10.11 8.96
C ASN A 107 -1.94 -8.76 8.36
N CYS A 108 -1.57 -8.48 7.10
CA CYS A 108 -1.92 -7.22 6.43
C CYS A 108 -3.23 -7.25 5.64
N THR A 109 -3.73 -8.43 5.24
CA THR A 109 -5.00 -8.59 4.51
C THR A 109 -6.18 -7.86 5.20
N PRO A 110 -6.34 -7.89 6.54
CA PRO A 110 -7.40 -7.11 7.20
C PRO A 110 -7.31 -5.60 6.98
N TYR A 111 -6.10 -5.03 6.89
CA TYR A 111 -5.93 -3.61 6.57
C TYR A 111 -6.30 -3.31 5.13
N LEU A 112 -5.85 -4.15 4.19
CA LEU A 112 -6.21 -3.99 2.78
C LEU A 112 -7.72 -4.10 2.57
N LYS A 113 -8.39 -5.06 3.21
CA LYS A 113 -9.86 -5.19 3.17
C LYS A 113 -10.56 -3.95 3.72
N GLN A 114 -10.05 -3.37 4.81
CA GLN A 114 -10.61 -2.12 5.34
C GLN A 114 -10.42 -0.94 4.38
N GLU A 115 -9.27 -0.80 3.74
CA GLU A 115 -9.05 0.21 2.69
C GLU A 115 -10.04 0.03 1.53
N LEU A 116 -10.18 -1.20 1.01
CA LEU A 116 -11.08 -1.49 -0.11
C LEU A 116 -12.55 -1.31 0.25
N ASN A 117 -12.97 -1.72 1.45
CA ASN A 117 -14.34 -1.51 1.92
C ASN A 117 -14.66 -0.02 2.06
N TRP A 118 -13.67 0.79 2.45
CA TRP A 118 -13.84 2.24 2.55
C TRP A 118 -14.04 2.88 1.18
N ILE A 119 -13.15 2.54 0.25
CA ILE A 119 -13.09 3.16 -1.08
C ILE A 119 -14.23 2.67 -1.96
N SER A 120 -14.65 1.41 -1.76
CA SER A 120 -15.67 0.73 -2.57
C SER A 120 -15.41 0.90 -4.08
N PRO A 121 -14.22 0.52 -4.58
CA PRO A 121 -13.84 0.75 -5.97
C PRO A 121 -14.70 -0.08 -6.93
N GLU A 122 -14.83 0.40 -8.16
CA GLU A 122 -15.47 -0.34 -9.26
C GLU A 122 -14.46 -1.29 -9.94
N HIS A 123 -13.18 -0.91 -9.90
CA HIS A 123 -12.10 -1.68 -10.51
C HIS A 123 -10.89 -1.79 -9.57
N ILE A 124 -10.30 -2.98 -9.54
CA ILE A 124 -9.06 -3.27 -8.84
C ILE A 124 -8.04 -3.78 -9.86
N ILE A 125 -6.87 -3.16 -9.91
CA ILE A 125 -5.75 -3.55 -10.77
C ILE A 125 -4.67 -4.17 -9.89
N CYS A 126 -4.50 -5.48 -10.02
CA CYS A 126 -3.52 -6.25 -9.28
C CYS A 126 -2.17 -6.26 -10.00
N LEU A 127 -1.14 -5.71 -9.36
CA LEU A 127 0.22 -5.64 -9.88
C LEU A 127 1.09 -6.73 -9.22
N GLY A 128 1.03 -7.93 -9.80
CA GLY A 128 1.82 -9.09 -9.34
C GLY A 128 0.96 -10.19 -8.69
N LYS A 129 1.60 -11.32 -8.40
CA LYS A 129 0.90 -12.54 -7.92
C LYS A 129 0.27 -12.36 -6.55
N ASP A 130 0.98 -11.74 -5.62
CA ASP A 130 0.50 -11.56 -4.25
C ASP A 130 -0.73 -10.64 -4.24
N ALA A 131 -0.75 -9.62 -5.11
CA ALA A 131 -1.90 -8.75 -5.31
C ALA A 131 -3.09 -9.46 -5.99
N TRP A 132 -2.90 -10.57 -6.69
CA TRP A 132 -4.01 -11.34 -7.25
C TRP A 132 -4.61 -12.33 -6.24
N GLY A 133 -3.81 -12.79 -5.27
CA GLY A 133 -4.17 -13.90 -4.37
C GLY A 133 -4.39 -13.54 -2.90
N TYR A 134 -4.53 -12.25 -2.55
CA TYR A 134 -4.63 -11.78 -1.16
C TYR A 134 -5.99 -12.01 -0.47
#